data_AF-A0A139PD63-F1
#
_entry.id   AF-A0A139PD63-F1
#
_cell.length_a   1.000
_cell.length_b   1.000
_cell.length_c   1.000
_cell.angle_alpha   90.00
_cell.angle_beta   90.00
_cell.angle_gamma   90.00
#
_symmetry.space_group_name_H-M   'P 1'
#
loop_
_entity.id
_entity.type
_entity.pdbx_description
1 polymer ?
#
loop_
_entity_poly.entity_id
_entity_poly.type
_entity_poly.pdbx_seq_one_letter_code
_entity_poly.pdbx_strand_id
1 'polypeptide(L)'
;MGTPHPEPNVEELKSWELVIKSWLSLGLTAGVCLELFSLIGSWFIAAVEPLSQGITNVATKRLQGRKFNIGLDWPFIAGRAEVWACANVLAPIMLIEAVLLSNVGNGILPLAGIIAMGVTPALLVVTRGKLLRMIIFGSLLLPLFLLSGTLIAPFATELAKGVGAFPEGVSQSQLITHSTLEGPVEKLFGWAIGNATTGDIKAILGALAFLVFYVGIFAWYRKQMIKRNEEYAANAK
;
A
#
# COMPACT_ATOMS: atom_id res chain seq x y z
N MET A 1 8.66 27.84 -11.58
CA MET A 1 7.36 27.55 -12.22
C MET A 1 6.47 27.00 -11.14
N GLY A 2 5.49 27.78 -10.69
CA GLY A 2 4.59 27.39 -9.60
C GLY A 2 3.68 26.26 -10.05
N THR A 3 3.60 25.21 -9.24
CA THR A 3 2.56 24.19 -9.38
C THR A 3 1.18 24.86 -9.25
N PRO A 4 0.18 24.49 -10.05
CA PRO A 4 -1.19 24.92 -9.81
C PRO A 4 -1.62 24.35 -8.45
N HIS A 5 -1.62 25.18 -7.43
CA HIS A 5 -2.24 24.82 -6.16
C HIS A 5 -3.75 25.07 -6.31
N PRO A 6 -4.63 24.20 -5.79
CA PRO A 6 -6.02 24.57 -5.61
C PRO A 6 -6.05 25.86 -4.80
N GLU A 7 -6.81 26.86 -5.26
CA GLU A 7 -6.88 28.14 -4.56
C GLU A 7 -7.35 27.91 -3.12
N PRO A 8 -6.70 28.51 -2.11
CA PRO A 8 -7.20 28.45 -0.74
C PRO A 8 -8.63 29.00 -0.70
N ASN A 9 -9.48 28.42 0.15
CA ASN A 9 -10.88 28.83 0.37
C ASN A 9 -11.86 28.57 -0.79
N VAL A 10 -11.77 27.39 -1.44
CA VAL A 10 -12.75 26.97 -2.47
C VAL A 10 -14.20 27.01 -1.95
N GLU A 11 -14.41 26.79 -0.65
CA GLU A 11 -15.71 26.88 0.03
C GLU A 11 -16.29 28.31 0.11
N GLU A 12 -15.46 29.35 -0.05
CA GLU A 12 -15.88 30.77 -0.02
C GLU A 12 -16.09 31.37 -1.42
N LEU A 13 -15.87 30.58 -2.48
CA LEU A 13 -15.98 31.03 -3.86
C LEU A 13 -17.45 31.21 -4.28
N LYS A 14 -17.94 32.45 -4.22
CA LYS A 14 -19.31 32.84 -4.61
C LYS A 14 -19.64 32.65 -6.10
N SER A 15 -18.65 32.33 -6.95
CA SER A 15 -18.83 32.14 -8.39
C SER A 15 -18.52 30.70 -8.79
N TRP A 16 -19.52 30.01 -9.34
CA TRP A 16 -19.41 28.66 -9.91
C TRP A 16 -18.29 28.53 -10.95
N GLU A 17 -17.89 29.62 -11.60
CA GLU A 17 -16.78 29.64 -12.57
C GLU A 17 -15.43 29.28 -11.92
N LEU A 18 -15.16 29.78 -10.72
CA LEU A 18 -13.91 29.52 -10.00
C LEU A 18 -13.84 28.07 -9.48
N VAL A 19 -14.99 27.52 -9.06
CA VAL A 19 -15.13 26.11 -8.67
C VAL A 19 -14.87 25.19 -9.87
N ILE A 20 -15.49 25.47 -11.02
CA ILE A 20 -15.29 24.70 -12.25
C ILE A 20 -13.84 24.77 -12.72
N LYS A 21 -13.22 25.96 -12.70
CA LYS A 21 -11.80 26.14 -13.04
C LYS A 21 -10.90 25.32 -12.11
N SER A 22 -11.21 25.26 -10.82
CA SER A 22 -10.46 24.47 -9.84
C SER A 22 -10.58 22.97 -10.09
N TRP A 23 -11.79 22.47 -10.37
CA TRP A 23 -12.00 21.06 -10.74
C TRP A 23 -11.29 20.68 -12.03
N LEU A 24 -11.36 21.52 -13.06
CA LEU A 24 -10.68 21.28 -14.34
C LEU A 24 -9.16 21.34 -14.19
N SER A 25 -8.63 22.29 -13.42
CA SER A 25 -7.19 22.37 -13.14
C SER A 25 -6.73 21.13 -12.38
N LEU A 26 -7.45 20.71 -11.34
CA LEU A 26 -7.13 19.51 -10.57
C LEU A 26 -7.18 18.25 -11.45
N GLY A 27 -8.23 18.10 -12.26
CA GLY A 27 -8.38 16.99 -13.19
C GLY A 27 -7.26 16.95 -14.24
N LEU A 28 -6.87 18.10 -14.80
CA LEU A 28 -5.75 18.20 -15.74
C LEU A 28 -4.42 17.87 -15.06
N THR A 29 -4.14 18.42 -13.88
CA THR A 29 -2.91 18.12 -13.13
C THR A 29 -2.84 16.63 -12.78
N ALA A 30 -3.94 16.04 -12.31
CA ALA A 30 -4.00 14.60 -12.04
C ALA A 30 -3.76 13.78 -13.31
N GLY A 31 -4.43 14.11 -14.42
CA GLY A 31 -4.23 13.44 -15.71
C GLY A 31 -2.79 13.52 -16.20
N VAL A 32 -2.17 14.70 -16.15
CA VAL A 32 -0.76 14.90 -16.51
C VAL A 32 0.16 14.11 -15.59
N CYS A 33 -0.09 14.11 -14.28
CA CYS A 33 0.69 13.31 -13.33
C CYS A 33 0.59 11.81 -13.63
N LEU A 34 -0.59 11.29 -13.98
CA LEU A 34 -0.79 9.89 -14.33
C LEU A 34 -0.03 9.49 -15.61
N GLU A 35 -0.11 10.32 -16.65
CA GLU A 35 0.62 10.12 -17.90
C GLU A 35 2.14 10.17 -17.69
N LEU A 36 2.61 11.19 -16.96
CA LEU A 36 4.04 11.34 -16.62
C LEU A 36 4.53 10.18 -15.76
N PHE A 37 3.76 9.72 -14.78
CA PHE A 37 4.17 8.60 -13.93
C PHE A 37 4.35 7.31 -14.75
N SER A 38 3.45 7.05 -15.70
CA SER A 38 3.57 5.91 -16.63
C SER A 38 4.83 6.01 -17.50
N LEU A 39 5.10 7.19 -18.08
CA LEU A 39 6.29 7.46 -18.88
C LEU A 39 7.59 7.33 -18.07
N ILE A 40 7.65 7.93 -16.89
CA ILE A 40 8.82 7.86 -15.99
C ILE A 40 9.06 6.41 -15.56
N GLY A 41 8.00 5.66 -15.26
CA GLY A 41 8.08 4.23 -14.97
C GLY A 41 8.77 3.46 -16.10
N SER A 42 8.39 3.73 -17.36
CA SER A 42 9.03 3.08 -18.52
C SER A 42 10.54 3.37 -18.63
N TRP A 43 10.95 4.62 -18.35
CA TRP A 43 12.37 5.00 -18.35
C TRP A 43 13.13 4.36 -17.19
N PHE A 44 12.52 4.27 -16.01
CA PHE A 44 13.10 3.60 -14.85
C PHE A 44 13.34 2.11 -15.14
N ILE A 45 12.35 1.42 -15.71
CA ILE A 45 12.47 0.02 -16.14
C ILE A 45 13.64 -0.12 -17.12
N ALA A 46 13.67 0.70 -18.17
CA ALA A 46 14.72 0.65 -19.19
C ALA A 46 16.12 0.92 -18.62
N ALA A 47 16.24 1.81 -17.63
CA ALA A 47 17.52 2.11 -16.97
C ALA A 47 17.98 0.98 -16.03
N VAL A 48 17.05 0.30 -15.36
CA VAL A 48 17.35 -0.76 -14.38
C VAL A 48 17.55 -2.13 -15.04
N GLU A 49 16.93 -2.38 -16.20
CA GLU A 49 17.00 -3.66 -16.91
C GLU A 49 18.45 -4.13 -17.18
N PRO A 50 19.38 -3.30 -17.70
CA PRO A 50 20.77 -3.71 -17.92
C PRO A 50 21.49 -4.09 -16.61
N LEU A 51 21.18 -3.39 -15.51
CA LEU A 51 21.73 -3.69 -14.19
C LEU A 51 21.21 -5.04 -13.67
N SER A 52 19.90 -5.29 -13.82
CA SER A 52 19.25 -6.55 -13.48
C SER A 52 19.87 -7.72 -14.26
N GLN A 53 20.06 -7.56 -15.57
CA GLN A 53 20.72 -8.57 -16.41
C GLN A 53 22.18 -8.79 -16.01
N GLY A 54 22.93 -7.72 -15.70
CA GLY A 54 24.30 -7.81 -15.20
C GLY A 54 24.41 -8.63 -13.91
N ILE A 55 23.55 -8.33 -12.93
CA ILE A 55 23.48 -9.08 -11.66
C ILE A 55 23.09 -10.54 -11.92
N THR A 56 22.10 -10.78 -12.77
CA THR A 56 21.64 -12.14 -13.13
C THR A 56 22.77 -12.94 -13.77
N ASN A 57 23.53 -12.36 -14.68
CA ASN A 57 24.65 -13.01 -15.35
C ASN A 57 25.78 -13.37 -14.38
N VAL A 58 26.12 -12.45 -13.46
CA VAL A 58 27.14 -12.71 -12.42
C VAL A 58 26.66 -13.79 -11.46
N ALA A 59 25.41 -13.72 -11.00
CA ALA A 59 24.81 -14.69 -10.09
C ALA A 59 24.73 -16.07 -10.75
N THR A 60 24.25 -16.17 -11.99
CA THR A 60 24.12 -17.43 -12.73
C THR A 60 25.48 -18.09 -12.97
N LYS A 61 26.52 -17.32 -13.30
CA LYS A 61 27.91 -17.81 -13.40
C LYS A 61 28.41 -18.41 -12.09
N ARG A 62 28.04 -17.81 -10.95
CA ARG A 62 28.46 -18.27 -9.60
C ARG A 62 27.57 -19.39 -9.03
N LEU A 63 26.33 -19.52 -9.49
CA LEU A 63 25.31 -20.43 -8.94
C LEU A 63 25.11 -21.73 -9.75
N GLN A 64 26.07 -22.08 -10.61
CA GLN A 64 26.15 -23.40 -11.26
C GLN A 64 24.85 -23.86 -11.95
N GLY A 65 24.24 -23.00 -12.77
CA GLY A 65 23.06 -23.36 -13.55
C GLY A 65 21.73 -23.32 -12.80
N ARG A 66 21.68 -22.82 -11.56
CA ARG A 66 20.42 -22.50 -10.88
C ARG A 66 19.81 -21.23 -11.48
N LYS A 67 18.49 -21.25 -11.76
CA LYS A 67 17.74 -20.05 -12.17
C LYS A 67 17.72 -19.04 -11.03
N PHE A 68 18.30 -17.87 -11.26
CA PHE A 68 18.29 -16.76 -10.32
C PHE A 68 17.18 -15.79 -10.72
N ASN A 69 16.15 -15.65 -9.88
CA ASN A 69 15.06 -14.70 -10.09
C ASN A 69 15.38 -13.41 -9.34
N ILE A 70 15.49 -12.29 -10.06
CA ILE A 70 15.61 -10.97 -9.44
C ILE A 70 14.21 -10.41 -9.21
N GLY A 71 13.86 -10.18 -7.95
CA GLY A 71 12.69 -9.40 -7.59
C GLY A 71 12.96 -7.92 -7.87
N LEU A 72 12.06 -7.28 -8.61
CA LEU A 72 12.07 -5.86 -8.89
C LEU A 72 10.90 -5.19 -8.15
N ASP A 73 11.08 -3.93 -7.79
CA ASP A 73 10.05 -3.18 -7.07
C ASP A 73 8.79 -2.95 -7.93
N TRP A 74 7.65 -2.75 -7.29
CA TRP A 74 6.34 -2.63 -7.93
C TRP A 74 6.21 -1.52 -8.99
N PRO A 75 7.04 -0.44 -9.04
CA PRO A 75 6.96 0.53 -10.14
C PRO A 75 7.06 -0.09 -11.54
N PHE A 76 7.68 -1.27 -11.68
CA PHE A 76 7.73 -2.03 -12.93
C PHE A 76 6.35 -2.42 -13.47
N ILE A 77 5.37 -2.61 -12.60
CA ILE A 77 3.99 -2.98 -12.98
C ILE A 77 3.03 -1.79 -12.87
N ALA A 78 3.51 -0.60 -12.52
CA ALA A 78 2.69 0.59 -12.34
C ALA A 78 2.11 1.14 -13.65
N GLY A 79 2.74 0.84 -14.79
CA GLY A 79 2.23 1.23 -16.12
C GLY A 79 0.97 0.45 -16.56
N ARG A 80 0.55 -0.56 -15.79
CA ARG A 80 -0.67 -1.32 -16.10
C ARG A 80 -1.92 -0.50 -15.76
N ALA A 81 -2.78 -0.33 -16.77
CA ALA A 81 -4.03 0.42 -16.62
C ALA A 81 -4.93 -0.14 -15.50
N GLU A 82 -4.88 -1.44 -15.23
CA GLU A 82 -5.69 -2.07 -14.18
C GLU A 82 -5.32 -1.58 -12.77
N VAL A 83 -4.05 -1.17 -12.54
CA VAL A 83 -3.63 -0.57 -11.26
C VAL A 83 -4.40 0.73 -11.05
N TRP A 84 -4.35 1.63 -12.02
CA TRP A 84 -4.99 2.94 -11.91
C TRP A 84 -6.51 2.85 -11.90
N ALA A 85 -7.08 1.98 -12.74
CA ALA A 85 -8.52 1.74 -12.74
C ALA A 85 -9.00 1.22 -11.38
N CYS A 86 -8.30 0.26 -10.78
CA CYS A 86 -8.67 -0.25 -9.46
C CYS A 86 -8.48 0.81 -8.37
N ALA A 87 -7.35 1.52 -8.37
CA ALA A 87 -7.05 2.55 -7.37
C ALA A 87 -8.11 3.66 -7.35
N ASN A 88 -8.55 4.12 -8.53
CA ASN A 88 -9.59 5.14 -8.64
C ASN A 88 -10.95 4.68 -8.11
N VAL A 89 -11.28 3.38 -8.24
CA VAL A 89 -12.51 2.82 -7.67
C VAL A 89 -12.39 2.60 -6.17
N LEU A 90 -11.21 2.18 -5.70
CA LEU A 90 -10.95 1.95 -4.28
C LEU A 90 -10.88 3.26 -3.48
N ALA A 91 -10.45 4.37 -4.08
CA ALA A 91 -10.39 5.69 -3.43
C ALA A 91 -11.71 6.13 -2.77
N PRO A 92 -12.86 6.22 -3.47
CA PRO A 92 -14.13 6.57 -2.85
C PRO A 92 -14.63 5.51 -1.86
N ILE A 93 -14.37 4.23 -2.12
CA ILE A 93 -14.73 3.14 -1.19
C ILE A 93 -13.97 3.31 0.13
N MET A 94 -12.66 3.56 0.07
CA MET A 94 -11.82 3.75 1.24
C MET A 94 -12.25 4.96 2.06
N LEU A 95 -12.71 6.06 1.42
CA LEU A 95 -13.25 7.21 2.14
C LEU A 95 -14.53 6.85 2.90
N ILE A 96 -15.44 6.12 2.26
CA ILE A 96 -16.68 5.64 2.90
C ILE A 96 -16.33 4.72 4.08
N GLU A 97 -15.43 3.77 3.86
CA GLU A 97 -14.96 2.84 4.91
C GLU A 97 -14.29 3.59 6.06
N ALA A 98 -13.47 4.60 5.80
CA ALA A 98 -12.83 5.40 6.84
C ALA A 98 -13.86 6.09 7.75
N VAL A 99 -14.93 6.64 7.16
CA VAL A 99 -16.03 7.24 7.91
C VAL A 99 -16.82 6.20 8.68
N LEU A 100 -17.21 5.08 8.05
CA LEU A 100 -17.98 4.02 8.70
C LEU A 100 -17.20 3.37 9.85
N LEU A 101 -15.90 3.17 9.67
CA LEU A 101 -15.04 2.54 10.67
C LEU A 101 -14.65 3.48 11.81
N SER A 102 -14.96 4.78 11.72
CA SER A 102 -14.67 5.73 12.81
C SER A 102 -15.33 5.29 14.13
N ASN A 103 -16.54 4.72 14.05
CA ASN A 103 -17.28 4.19 15.21
C ASN A 103 -16.64 2.96 15.86
N VAL A 104 -15.79 2.23 15.13
CA VAL A 104 -15.07 1.05 15.63
C VAL A 104 -13.59 1.32 15.88
N GLY A 105 -13.21 2.60 15.94
CA GLY A 105 -11.87 3.03 16.35
C GLY A 105 -10.91 3.34 15.21
N ASN A 106 -11.37 3.54 13.97
CA ASN A 106 -10.54 4.15 12.94
C ASN A 106 -10.36 5.66 13.21
N GLY A 107 -9.13 6.11 13.30
CA GLY A 107 -8.75 7.52 13.48
C GLY A 107 -8.19 8.18 12.22
N ILE A 108 -8.16 7.46 11.09
CA ILE A 108 -7.53 7.92 9.85
C ILE A 108 -8.58 8.36 8.84
N LEU A 109 -8.44 9.58 8.34
CA LEU A 109 -9.03 10.00 7.08
C LEU A 109 -7.93 9.97 5.98
N PRO A 110 -7.99 9.04 5.02
CA PRO A 110 -6.85 8.70 4.16
C PRO A 110 -6.67 9.64 2.97
N LEU A 111 -6.60 10.95 3.20
CA LEU A 111 -6.50 11.96 2.14
C LEU A 111 -5.18 11.85 1.35
N ALA A 112 -4.04 11.77 2.07
CA ALA A 112 -2.73 11.69 1.44
C ALA A 112 -2.46 10.33 0.77
N GLY A 113 -3.01 9.24 1.33
CA GLY A 113 -2.81 7.87 0.84
C GLY A 113 -3.98 7.34 0.01
N ILE A 114 -4.80 8.22 -0.57
CA ILE A 114 -6.13 7.86 -1.10
C ILE A 114 -6.10 6.85 -2.26
N ILE A 115 -5.01 6.85 -3.04
CA ILE A 115 -4.83 5.98 -4.22
C ILE A 115 -4.48 4.53 -3.81
N ALA A 116 -4.32 4.24 -2.51
CA ALA A 116 -4.06 2.89 -1.99
C ALA A 116 -2.92 2.15 -2.69
N MET A 117 -1.81 2.86 -2.92
CA MET A 117 -0.66 2.35 -3.66
C MET A 117 0.02 1.15 -2.97
N GLY A 118 -0.08 1.05 -1.64
CA GLY A 118 0.41 -0.12 -0.91
C GLY A 118 -0.53 -1.33 -0.91
N VAL A 119 -1.47 -1.41 -1.85
CA VAL A 119 -2.40 -2.57 -1.96
C VAL A 119 -2.60 -2.95 -3.43
N THR A 120 -2.82 -1.94 -4.27
CA THR A 120 -3.24 -2.15 -5.65
C THR A 120 -2.25 -2.97 -6.52
N PRO A 121 -0.91 -2.79 -6.42
CA PRO A 121 0.05 -3.62 -7.13
C PRO A 121 -0.01 -5.10 -6.68
N ALA A 122 -0.16 -5.34 -5.38
CA ALA A 122 -0.31 -6.70 -4.83
C ALA A 122 -1.60 -7.36 -5.34
N LEU A 123 -2.72 -6.62 -5.38
CA LEU A 123 -3.98 -7.09 -5.96
C LEU A 123 -3.82 -7.46 -7.43
N LEU A 124 -3.07 -6.67 -8.21
CA LEU A 124 -2.81 -6.96 -9.61
C LEU A 124 -2.08 -8.30 -9.77
N VAL A 125 -1.06 -8.56 -8.97
CA VAL A 125 -0.29 -9.82 -9.01
C VAL A 125 -1.14 -11.00 -8.57
N VAL A 126 -1.86 -10.88 -7.44
CA VAL A 126 -2.65 -11.98 -6.86
C VAL A 126 -3.85 -12.35 -7.74
N THR A 127 -4.54 -11.35 -8.29
CA THR A 127 -5.73 -11.57 -9.14
C THR A 127 -5.41 -11.73 -10.61
N ARG A 128 -4.14 -11.52 -10.99
CA ARG A 128 -3.63 -11.52 -12.38
C ARG A 128 -4.27 -10.44 -13.25
N GLY A 129 -4.50 -9.26 -12.68
CA GLY A 129 -5.11 -8.12 -13.37
C GLY A 129 -6.61 -8.26 -13.62
N LYS A 130 -7.30 -9.21 -12.95
CA LYS A 130 -8.77 -9.30 -13.04
C LYS A 130 -9.40 -8.18 -12.22
N LEU A 131 -9.66 -7.04 -12.86
CA LEU A 131 -10.10 -5.80 -12.23
C LEU A 131 -11.23 -5.99 -11.19
N LEU A 132 -12.29 -6.73 -11.52
CA LEU A 132 -13.39 -6.96 -10.59
C LEU A 132 -12.94 -7.67 -9.30
N ARG A 133 -12.02 -8.65 -9.42
CA ARG A 133 -11.45 -9.33 -8.24
C ARG A 133 -10.52 -8.41 -7.45
N MET A 134 -9.79 -7.53 -8.14
CA MET A 134 -8.96 -6.52 -7.48
C MET A 134 -9.82 -5.61 -6.62
N ILE A 135 -10.92 -5.08 -7.17
CA ILE A 135 -11.84 -4.20 -6.45
C ILE A 135 -12.43 -4.93 -5.25
N ILE A 136 -13.00 -6.13 -5.44
CA ILE A 136 -13.62 -6.90 -4.35
C ILE A 136 -12.62 -7.16 -3.22
N PHE A 137 -11.43 -7.67 -3.53
CA PHE A 137 -10.43 -7.94 -2.48
C PHE A 137 -9.87 -6.66 -1.88
N GLY A 138 -9.69 -5.60 -2.67
CA GLY A 138 -9.26 -4.29 -2.18
C GLY A 138 -10.23 -3.74 -1.14
N SER A 139 -11.51 -3.66 -1.47
CA SER A 139 -12.55 -3.20 -0.53
C SER A 139 -12.59 -4.03 0.76
N LEU A 140 -12.41 -5.34 0.67
CA LEU A 140 -12.36 -6.18 1.88
C LEU A 140 -11.10 -5.98 2.74
N LEU A 141 -9.98 -5.60 2.11
CA LEU A 141 -8.69 -5.44 2.79
C LEU A 141 -8.49 -4.04 3.35
N LEU A 142 -9.01 -3.00 2.70
CA LEU A 142 -8.85 -1.60 3.10
C LEU A 142 -9.21 -1.31 4.57
N PRO A 143 -10.30 -1.86 5.15
CA PRO A 143 -10.57 -1.71 6.58
C PRO A 143 -9.41 -2.12 7.49
N LEU A 144 -8.70 -3.20 7.12
CA LEU A 144 -7.55 -3.69 7.87
C LEU A 144 -6.39 -2.70 7.84
N PHE A 145 -6.16 -2.04 6.69
CA PHE A 145 -5.13 -1.02 6.54
C PHE A 145 -5.45 0.23 7.35
N LEU A 146 -6.71 0.69 7.35
CA LEU A 146 -7.16 1.85 8.12
C LEU A 146 -7.04 1.63 9.63
N LEU A 147 -7.53 0.48 10.12
CA LEU A 147 -7.45 0.12 11.53
C LEU A 147 -6.00 -0.10 11.99
N SER A 148 -5.20 -0.83 11.23
CA SER A 148 -3.78 -1.04 11.56
C SER A 148 -3.00 0.28 11.53
N GLY A 149 -3.28 1.17 10.58
CA GLY A 149 -2.71 2.52 10.55
C GLY A 149 -3.03 3.30 11.82
N THR A 150 -4.29 3.25 12.27
CA THR A 150 -4.69 3.95 13.50
C THR A 150 -3.91 3.41 14.71
N LEU A 151 -3.78 2.09 14.81
CA LEU A 151 -3.08 1.43 15.92
C LEU A 151 -1.58 1.77 15.99
N ILE A 152 -0.92 1.94 14.86
CA ILE A 152 0.52 2.29 14.85
C ILE A 152 0.81 3.78 14.99
N ALA A 153 -0.22 4.64 14.87
CA ALA A 153 -0.04 6.09 14.81
C ALA A 153 0.72 6.65 16.05
N PRO A 154 0.43 6.22 17.29
CA PRO A 154 1.19 6.68 18.46
C PRO A 154 2.68 6.29 18.37
N PHE A 155 2.96 5.04 18.01
CA PHE A 155 4.33 4.52 17.90
C PHE A 155 5.15 5.28 16.86
N ALA A 156 4.60 5.47 15.66
CA ALA A 156 5.27 6.21 14.59
C ALA A 156 5.51 7.68 14.99
N THR A 157 4.58 8.27 15.73
CA THR A 157 4.68 9.65 16.22
C THR A 157 5.76 9.80 17.28
N GLU A 158 5.79 8.92 18.28
CA GLU A 158 6.79 8.93 19.34
C GLU A 158 8.20 8.73 18.78
N LEU A 159 8.35 7.80 17.82
CA LEU A 159 9.62 7.59 17.13
C LEU A 159 10.06 8.86 16.40
N ALA A 160 9.18 9.50 15.64
CA ALA A 160 9.48 10.74 14.93
C ALA A 160 9.90 11.87 15.89
N LYS A 161 9.23 12.01 17.04
CA LYS A 161 9.61 12.97 18.08
C LYS A 161 10.97 12.63 18.69
N GLY A 162 11.23 11.36 18.99
CA GLY A 162 12.48 10.89 19.59
C GLY A 162 13.72 11.12 18.72
N VAL A 163 13.57 11.09 17.40
CA VAL A 163 14.67 11.35 16.45
C VAL A 163 14.69 12.79 15.92
N GLY A 164 13.80 13.67 16.41
CA GLY A 164 13.69 15.05 15.93
C GLY A 164 13.14 15.20 14.51
N ALA A 165 12.43 14.20 13.99
CA ALA A 165 11.78 14.22 12.68
C ALA A 165 10.30 14.64 12.72
N PHE A 166 9.78 15.02 13.90
CA PHE A 166 8.41 15.54 14.00
C PHE A 166 8.34 16.93 13.36
N PRO A 167 7.42 17.18 12.41
CA PRO A 167 7.41 18.44 11.67
C PRO A 167 7.19 19.67 12.55
N GLU A 168 7.99 20.71 12.33
CA GLU A 168 7.78 22.02 12.95
C GLU A 168 6.46 22.64 12.46
N GLY A 169 5.73 23.33 13.35
CA GLY A 169 4.47 23.98 13.01
C GLY A 169 3.23 23.06 12.99
N VAL A 170 3.39 21.75 13.20
CA VAL A 170 2.29 20.81 13.37
C VAL A 170 1.89 20.73 14.85
N SER A 171 0.58 20.73 15.12
CA SER A 171 0.07 20.57 16.49
C SER A 171 0.62 19.31 17.15
N GLN A 172 1.03 19.41 18.41
CA GLN A 172 1.54 18.28 19.18
C GLN A 172 0.51 17.16 19.39
N SER A 173 -0.78 17.46 19.18
CA SER A 173 -1.88 16.51 19.22
C SER A 173 -2.09 15.72 17.92
N GLN A 174 -1.41 16.09 16.83
CA GLN A 174 -1.48 15.34 15.56
C GLN A 174 -0.60 14.10 15.61
N LEU A 175 -1.09 13.04 14.98
CA LEU A 175 -0.38 11.76 14.89
C LEU A 175 0.14 11.54 13.47
N ILE A 176 1.33 10.98 13.38
CA ILE A 176 1.94 10.50 12.13
C ILE A 176 1.52 9.04 11.93
N THR A 177 1.01 8.73 10.75
CA THR A 177 0.63 7.37 10.36
C THR A 177 0.61 7.21 8.84
N HIS A 178 0.35 5.99 8.36
CA HIS A 178 0.27 5.67 6.94
C HIS A 178 -0.93 4.76 6.66
N SER A 179 -1.90 5.29 5.90
CA SER A 179 -3.21 4.67 5.68
C SER A 179 -3.19 3.36 4.89
N THR A 180 -2.16 3.14 4.06
CA THR A 180 -2.03 1.94 3.22
C THR A 180 -0.63 1.32 3.28
N LEU A 181 0.04 1.44 4.42
CA LEU A 181 1.41 0.89 4.55
C LEU A 181 1.33 -0.63 4.57
N GLU A 182 2.18 -1.26 3.78
CA GLU A 182 2.29 -2.71 3.62
C GLU A 182 2.40 -3.46 4.95
N GLY A 183 1.93 -4.71 4.94
CA GLY A 183 1.95 -5.59 6.11
C GLY A 183 1.02 -5.17 7.25
N PRO A 184 -0.28 -4.93 7.00
CA PRO A 184 -1.20 -4.51 8.06
C PRO A 184 -1.42 -5.59 9.12
N VAL A 185 -1.32 -6.88 8.75
CA VAL A 185 -1.40 -8.01 9.69
C VAL A 185 -0.17 -8.05 10.58
N GLU A 186 1.01 -7.80 10.02
CA GLU A 186 2.28 -7.75 10.73
C GLU A 186 2.33 -6.57 11.70
N LYS A 187 1.70 -5.43 11.37
CA LYS A 187 1.50 -4.33 12.32
C LYS A 187 0.62 -4.71 13.49
N LEU A 188 -0.51 -5.38 13.23
CA LEU A 188 -1.38 -5.89 14.29
C LEU A 188 -0.63 -6.87 15.18
N PHE A 189 0.23 -7.70 14.59
CA PHE A 189 1.07 -8.61 15.34
C PHE A 189 2.13 -7.87 16.17
N GLY A 190 2.80 -6.87 15.60
CA GLY A 190 3.75 -6.02 16.32
C GLY A 190 3.11 -5.29 17.49
N TRP A 191 1.89 -4.78 17.30
CA TRP A 191 1.08 -4.20 18.38
C TRP A 191 0.73 -5.23 19.46
N ALA A 192 0.34 -6.45 19.08
CA ALA A 192 0.05 -7.53 20.02
C ALA A 192 1.29 -7.94 20.83
N ILE A 193 2.46 -8.01 20.20
CA ILE A 193 3.74 -8.25 20.88
C ILE A 193 4.04 -7.12 21.86
N GLY A 194 3.88 -5.86 21.44
CA GLY A 194 4.08 -4.70 22.30
C GLY A 194 3.20 -4.71 23.54
N ASN A 195 1.94 -5.16 23.43
CA ASN A 195 1.10 -5.34 24.60
C ASN A 195 1.53 -6.54 25.45
N ALA A 196 2.02 -7.62 24.84
CA ALA A 196 2.50 -8.79 25.58
C ALA A 196 3.72 -8.49 26.46
N THR A 197 4.55 -7.50 26.10
CA THR A 197 5.71 -7.10 26.93
C THR A 197 5.32 -6.38 28.23
N THR A 198 4.05 -5.99 28.39
CA THR A 198 3.53 -5.39 29.64
C THR A 198 3.41 -6.40 30.81
N GLY A 199 3.56 -7.70 30.53
CA GLY A 199 3.48 -8.77 31.53
C GLY A 199 2.07 -9.32 31.77
N ASP A 200 1.06 -8.82 31.06
CA ASP A 200 -0.29 -9.41 31.10
C ASP A 200 -0.31 -10.78 30.40
N ILE A 201 -0.64 -11.82 31.16
CA ILE A 201 -0.76 -13.20 30.70
C ILE A 201 -1.76 -13.31 29.53
N LYS A 202 -2.85 -12.53 29.54
CA LYS A 202 -3.84 -12.54 28.45
C LYS A 202 -3.25 -12.02 27.15
N ALA A 203 -2.46 -10.94 27.22
CA ALA A 203 -1.79 -10.37 26.06
C ALA A 203 -0.73 -11.33 25.49
N ILE A 204 0.03 -12.01 26.37
CA ILE A 204 1.02 -13.02 25.97
C ILE A 204 0.34 -14.21 25.26
N LEU A 205 -0.73 -14.75 25.84
CA LEU A 205 -1.49 -15.84 25.21
C LEU A 205 -2.12 -15.39 23.89
N GLY A 206 -2.63 -14.16 23.82
CA GLY A 206 -3.15 -13.57 22.60
C GLY A 206 -2.10 -13.46 21.49
N ALA A 207 -0.90 -12.96 21.81
CA ALA A 207 0.21 -12.88 20.86
C ALA A 207 0.68 -14.26 20.38
N LEU A 208 0.77 -15.25 21.28
CA LEU A 208 1.10 -16.63 20.91
C LEU A 208 0.04 -17.24 20.01
N ALA A 209 -1.24 -17.06 20.31
CA ALA A 209 -2.34 -17.53 19.48
C ALA A 209 -2.30 -16.87 18.08
N PHE A 210 -2.05 -15.55 18.03
CA PHE A 210 -1.88 -14.82 16.78
C PHE A 210 -0.72 -15.41 15.96
N LEU A 211 0.44 -15.64 16.58
CA LEU A 211 1.61 -16.21 15.91
C LEU A 211 1.32 -17.61 15.35
N VAL A 212 0.71 -18.48 16.13
CA VAL A 212 0.34 -19.84 15.69
C VAL A 212 -0.62 -19.78 14.51
N PHE A 213 -1.61 -18.89 14.56
CA PHE A 213 -2.57 -18.71 13.47
C PHE A 213 -1.89 -18.14 12.22
N TYR A 214 -1.05 -17.12 12.36
CA TYR A 214 -0.30 -16.50 11.27
C TYR A 214 0.62 -17.51 10.57
N VAL A 215 1.43 -18.24 11.34
CA VAL A 215 2.30 -19.31 10.82
C VAL A 215 1.48 -20.45 10.21
N GLY A 216 0.35 -20.79 10.82
CA GLY A 216 -0.57 -21.81 10.31
C GLY A 216 -1.15 -21.45 8.94
N ILE A 217 -1.64 -20.22 8.77
CA ILE A 217 -2.11 -19.71 7.47
C ILE A 217 -0.97 -19.71 6.45
N PHE A 218 0.22 -19.23 6.84
CA PHE A 218 1.37 -19.21 5.95
C PHE A 218 1.78 -20.61 5.49
N ALA A 219 1.84 -21.57 6.41
CA ALA A 219 2.16 -22.97 6.11
C ALA A 219 1.11 -23.61 5.19
N TRP A 220 -0.18 -23.34 5.44
CA TRP A 220 -1.27 -23.77 4.57
C TRP A 220 -1.17 -23.16 3.18
N TYR A 221 -0.95 -21.84 3.09
CA TYR A 221 -0.80 -21.12 1.83
C TYR A 221 0.41 -21.63 1.05
N ARG A 222 1.55 -21.84 1.71
CA ARG A 222 2.74 -22.47 1.11
C ARG A 222 2.41 -23.84 0.52
N LYS A 223 1.67 -24.69 1.25
CA LYS A 223 1.25 -26.01 0.76
C LYS A 223 0.38 -25.90 -0.50
N GLN A 224 -0.57 -24.96 -0.53
CA GLN A 224 -1.40 -24.71 -1.71
C GLN A 224 -0.58 -24.21 -2.91
N MET A 225 0.40 -23.34 -2.65
CA MET A 225 1.27 -22.79 -3.70
C MET A 225 2.20 -23.85 -4.29
N ILE A 226 2.71 -24.78 -3.47
CA ILE A 226 3.50 -25.92 -3.96
C ILE A 226 2.65 -26.80 -4.87
N LYS A 227 1.45 -27.21 -4.42
CA LYS A 227 0.52 -28.00 -5.23
C LYS A 227 0.20 -27.31 -6.57
N ARG A 228 -0.07 -26.00 -6.53
CA ARG A 228 -0.35 -25.21 -7.73
C ARG A 228 0.85 -25.15 -8.68
N ASN A 229 2.06 -25.06 -8.16
CA ASN A 229 3.28 -25.05 -8.97
C ASN A 229 3.54 -26.40 -9.64
N GLU A 230 3.24 -27.50 -8.95
CA GLU A 230 3.28 -28.86 -9.51
C GLU A 230 2.29 -29.01 -10.68
N GLU A 231 1.06 -28.51 -10.52
CA GLU A 231 0.06 -28.47 -11.59
C GLU A 231 0.54 -27.66 -12.81
N TYR A 232 1.21 -26.52 -12.60
CA TYR A 232 1.79 -25.76 -13.71
C TYR A 232 2.94 -26.49 -14.40
N ALA A 233 3.79 -27.18 -13.64
CA ALA A 233 4.88 -27.97 -14.21
C ALA A 233 4.37 -29.17 -15.02
N ALA A 234 3.25 -29.77 -14.60
CA ALA A 234 2.60 -30.86 -15.32
C ALA A 234 1.95 -30.40 -16.64
N ASN A 235 1.31 -29.22 -16.64
CA ASN A 235 0.66 -28.64 -17.82
C ASN A 235 1.60 -27.93 -18.80
N ALA A 236 2.86 -27.72 -18.42
CA ALA A 236 3.89 -27.12 -19.27
C ALA A 236 4.69 -28.14 -20.09
N LYS A 237 4.41 -29.45 -19.93
CA LYS A 237 4.90 -30.54 -20.78
C LYS A 237 3.88 -30.84 -21.87
#